data_AF-A0A0H5CJM1-F1
#
_entry.id   AF-A0A0H5CJM1-F1
#
_cell.length_a   1.000
_cell.length_b   1.000
_cell.length_c   1.000
_cell.angle_alpha   90.00
_cell.angle_beta   90.00
_cell.angle_gamma   90.00
#
_symmetry.space_group_name_H-M   'P 1'
#
loop_
_entity.id
_entity.type
_entity.pdbx_description
1 polymer ?
#
loop_
_entity_poly.entity_id
_entity_poly.type
_entity_poly.pdbx_seq_one_letter_code
_entity_poly.pdbx_strand_id
1 'polypeptide(L)'
;MATTEEIERRVRQADTARSARRAAAARQIGDLAQRRACLAEQVDDIERELADVLAAVRDVMTIDELAAFTDVPAADLTRLLTARTTRKPGRTKRRQPTGSGRIARDIDSRRSATTPAPGVGSGPTQPAEPRADSGAVDVPARVSTGMP
;
A
#
# COMPACT_ATOMS: atom_id res chain seq x y z
N MET A 1 -0.97 24.03 -38.15
CA MET A 1 -1.37 24.41 -36.78
C MET A 1 -2.55 23.53 -36.39
N ALA A 2 -2.46 22.80 -35.27
CA ALA A 2 -3.61 22.02 -34.79
C ALA A 2 -4.63 22.97 -34.16
N THR A 3 -5.90 22.80 -34.48
CA THR A 3 -6.98 23.57 -33.84
C THR A 3 -7.10 23.16 -32.37
N THR A 4 -7.62 24.05 -31.53
CA THR A 4 -7.81 23.80 -30.09
C THR A 4 -8.63 22.54 -29.83
N GLU A 5 -9.68 22.31 -30.62
CA GLU A 5 -10.55 21.13 -30.57
C GLU A 5 -9.77 19.82 -30.84
N GLU A 6 -8.79 19.86 -31.75
CA GLU A 6 -7.94 18.71 -32.06
C GLU A 6 -6.98 18.39 -30.90
N ILE A 7 -6.48 19.42 -30.22
CA ILE A 7 -5.64 19.26 -29.01
C ILE A 7 -6.47 18.64 -27.88
N GLU A 8 -7.68 19.15 -27.62
CA GLU A 8 -8.59 18.61 -26.61
C GLU A 8 -8.99 17.16 -26.89
N ARG A 9 -9.22 16.81 -28.17
CA ARG A 9 -9.53 15.43 -28.57
C ARG A 9 -8.37 14.50 -28.26
N ARG A 10 -7.14 14.89 -28.59
CA ARG A 10 -5.94 14.07 -28.35
C ARG A 10 -5.66 13.87 -26.86
N VAL A 11 -5.82 14.90 -26.05
CA VAL A 11 -5.64 14.80 -24.59
C VAL A 11 -6.68 13.86 -23.97
N ARG A 12 -7.97 14.02 -24.31
CA ARG A 12 -9.03 13.13 -23.81
C ARG A 12 -8.79 11.68 -24.18
N GLN A 13 -8.37 11.41 -25.42
CA GLN A 13 -8.07 10.05 -25.87
C GLN A 13 -6.88 9.45 -25.12
N ALA A 14 -5.81 10.23 -24.94
CA ALA A 14 -4.64 9.78 -24.18
C ALA A 14 -4.96 9.51 -22.71
N ASP A 15 -5.75 10.37 -22.08
CA ASP A 15 -6.14 10.20 -20.68
C ASP A 15 -7.10 9.04 -20.48
N THR A 16 -8.03 8.80 -21.42
CA THR A 16 -8.91 7.62 -21.41
C THR A 16 -8.08 6.33 -21.49
N ALA A 17 -7.09 6.28 -22.39
CA ALA A 17 -6.22 5.11 -22.50
C ALA A 17 -5.38 4.89 -21.23
N ARG A 18 -4.88 5.96 -20.62
CA ARG A 18 -4.09 5.90 -19.38
C ARG A 18 -4.95 5.46 -18.19
N SER A 19 -6.13 6.04 -18.03
CA SER A 19 -7.06 5.71 -16.94
C SER A 19 -7.56 4.26 -17.06
N ALA A 20 -7.86 3.78 -18.27
CA ALA A 20 -8.21 2.38 -18.51
C ALA A 20 -7.11 1.41 -18.04
N ARG A 21 -5.84 1.69 -18.37
CA ARG A 21 -4.71 0.87 -17.92
C ARG A 21 -4.53 0.89 -16.42
N ARG A 22 -4.64 2.06 -15.79
CA ARG A 22 -4.57 2.20 -14.32
C ARG A 22 -5.69 1.43 -13.64
N ALA A 23 -6.92 1.53 -14.15
CA ALA A 23 -8.06 0.80 -13.61
C ALA A 23 -7.87 -0.72 -13.73
N ALA A 24 -7.39 -1.21 -14.87
CA ALA A 24 -7.10 -2.63 -15.06
C ALA A 24 -6.04 -3.15 -14.08
N ALA A 25 -4.93 -2.40 -13.93
CA ALA A 25 -3.88 -2.76 -12.98
C ALA A 25 -4.37 -2.75 -11.53
N ALA A 26 -5.13 -1.72 -11.13
CA ALA A 26 -5.68 -1.63 -9.79
C ALA A 26 -6.63 -2.80 -9.48
N ARG A 27 -7.47 -3.21 -10.45
CA ARG A 27 -8.34 -4.38 -10.32
C ARG A 27 -7.53 -5.66 -10.11
N GLN A 28 -6.53 -5.90 -10.96
CA GLN A 28 -5.67 -7.09 -10.85
C GLN A 28 -4.95 -7.16 -9.50
N ILE A 29 -4.40 -6.03 -9.03
CA ILE A 29 -3.74 -5.96 -7.73
C ILE A 29 -4.74 -6.22 -6.61
N GLY A 30 -5.93 -5.62 -6.67
CA GLY A 30 -6.99 -5.85 -5.69
C GLY A 30 -7.40 -7.32 -5.61
N ASP A 31 -7.61 -7.96 -6.76
CA ASP A 31 -7.98 -9.38 -6.84
C ASP A 31 -6.88 -10.28 -6.27
N LEU A 32 -5.61 -9.99 -6.57
CA LEU A 32 -4.47 -10.73 -6.03
C LEU A 32 -4.31 -10.53 -4.52
N ALA A 33 -4.53 -9.31 -4.02
CA ALA A 33 -4.48 -9.01 -2.60
C ALA A 33 -5.57 -9.78 -1.84
N GLN A 34 -6.78 -9.85 -2.40
CA GLN A 34 -7.88 -10.60 -1.80
C GLN A 34 -7.59 -12.11 -1.77
N ARG A 35 -7.06 -12.66 -2.86
CA ARG A 35 -6.63 -14.07 -2.91
C ARG A 35 -5.54 -14.35 -1.89
N ARG A 36 -4.55 -13.45 -1.77
CA ARG A 36 -3.48 -13.58 -0.78
C ARG A 36 -4.04 -13.57 0.65
N ALA A 37 -5.00 -12.70 0.95
CA ALA A 37 -5.64 -12.67 2.27
C ALA A 37 -6.35 -13.99 2.58
N CYS A 38 -7.13 -14.52 1.63
CA CYS A 38 -7.82 -15.80 1.79
C CYS A 38 -6.84 -16.98 1.96
N LEU A 39 -5.73 -17.01 1.23
CA LEU A 39 -4.69 -18.04 1.41
C LEU A 39 -3.98 -17.88 2.76
N ALA A 40 -3.74 -16.65 3.21
CA ALA A 40 -3.13 -16.42 4.51
C ALA A 40 -4.02 -16.93 5.65
N GLU A 41 -5.34 -16.75 5.57
CA GLU A 41 -6.29 -17.33 6.53
C GLU A 41 -6.22 -18.85 6.55
N GLN A 42 -6.19 -19.50 5.38
CA GLN A 42 -6.05 -20.96 5.28
C GLN A 42 -4.73 -21.45 5.88
N VAL A 43 -3.62 -20.75 5.62
CA VAL A 43 -2.31 -21.08 6.20
C VAL A 43 -2.35 -20.91 7.71
N ASP A 44 -2.95 -19.83 8.23
CA ASP A 44 -3.11 -19.60 9.68
C ASP A 44 -3.92 -20.72 10.34
N ASP A 45 -4.95 -21.25 9.68
CA ASP A 45 -5.75 -22.37 10.20
C ASP A 45 -4.94 -23.67 10.20
N ILE A 46 -4.23 -23.97 9.11
CA ILE A 46 -3.32 -25.13 9.03
C ILE A 46 -2.23 -25.05 10.12
N GLU A 47 -1.61 -23.87 10.32
CA GLU A 47 -0.59 -23.69 11.34
C GLU A 47 -1.14 -23.93 12.76
N ARG A 48 -2.41 -23.60 13.02
CA ARG A 48 -3.07 -23.91 14.30
C ARG A 48 -3.27 -25.40 14.48
N GLU A 49 -3.81 -26.07 13.46
CA GLU A 49 -4.01 -27.53 13.49
C GLU A 49 -2.69 -28.27 13.69
N LEU A 50 -1.64 -27.86 12.97
CA LEU A 50 -0.29 -28.39 13.15
C LEU A 50 0.20 -28.20 14.58
N ALA A 51 0.04 -27.00 15.15
CA ALA A 51 0.48 -26.74 16.51
C ALA A 51 -0.34 -27.52 17.57
N ASP A 52 -1.62 -27.78 17.32
CA ASP A 52 -2.45 -28.62 18.17
C ASP A 52 -2.01 -30.08 18.14
N VAL A 53 -1.74 -30.64 16.95
CA VAL A 53 -1.20 -31.99 16.77
C VAL A 53 0.18 -32.12 17.41
N LEU A 54 1.08 -31.16 17.17
CA LEU A 54 2.42 -31.14 17.76
C LEU A 54 2.37 -31.14 19.29
N ALA A 55 1.42 -30.41 19.88
CA ALA A 55 1.26 -30.39 21.32
C ALA A 55 0.71 -31.72 21.87
N ALA A 56 -0.17 -32.40 21.14
CA ALA A 56 -0.71 -33.71 21.53
C ALA A 56 0.34 -34.83 21.43
N VAL A 57 1.24 -34.76 20.44
CA VAL A 57 2.27 -35.79 20.20
C VAL A 57 3.51 -35.59 21.08
N ARG A 58 3.69 -34.42 21.70
CA ARG A 58 4.87 -34.09 22.52
C ARG A 58 5.11 -35.03 23.71
N ASP A 59 4.05 -35.64 24.23
CA ASP A 59 4.16 -36.61 25.34
C ASP A 59 4.63 -38.00 24.85
N VAL A 60 4.58 -38.24 23.54
CA VAL A 60 4.95 -39.51 22.90
C VAL A 60 6.30 -39.40 22.18
N MET A 61 6.61 -38.25 21.59
CA MET A 61 7.79 -38.05 20.74
C MET A 61 8.39 -36.66 20.94
N THR A 62 9.72 -36.59 20.94
CA THR A 62 10.45 -35.33 21.05
C THR A 62 10.38 -34.52 19.75
N ILE A 63 10.66 -33.21 19.84
CA ILE A 63 10.68 -32.32 18.66
C ILE A 63 11.78 -32.73 17.67
N ASP A 64 12.92 -33.20 18.17
CA ASP A 64 14.05 -33.61 17.33
C ASP A 64 13.76 -34.92 16.58
N GLU A 65 13.06 -35.86 17.21
CA GLU A 65 12.58 -37.08 16.56
C GLU A 65 11.54 -36.76 15.48
N LEU A 66 10.56 -35.89 15.78
CA LEU A 66 9.58 -35.44 14.79
C LEU A 66 10.26 -34.78 13.60
N ALA A 67 11.26 -33.93 13.83
CA ALA A 67 12.01 -33.28 12.77
C ALA A 67 12.72 -34.28 11.85
N ALA A 68 13.26 -35.35 12.41
CA ALA A 68 13.91 -36.42 11.65
C ALA A 68 12.92 -37.25 10.82
N PHE A 69 11.66 -37.40 11.26
CA PHE A 69 10.67 -38.19 10.54
C PHE A 69 9.88 -37.41 9.49
N THR A 70 9.69 -36.11 9.68
CA THR A 70 8.86 -35.30 8.78
C THR A 70 9.65 -34.42 7.82
N ASP A 71 10.99 -34.45 7.88
CA ASP A 71 11.89 -33.54 7.16
C ASP A 71 11.58 -32.05 7.41
N VAL A 72 10.99 -31.74 8.58
CA VAL A 72 10.69 -30.36 8.99
C VAL A 72 11.72 -29.93 10.03
N PRO A 73 12.38 -28.77 9.88
CA PRO A 73 13.36 -28.32 10.86
C PRO A 73 12.78 -28.19 12.28
N ALA A 74 13.51 -28.67 13.29
CA ALA A 74 13.12 -28.57 14.69
C ALA A 74 12.86 -27.11 15.14
N ALA A 75 13.58 -26.15 14.54
CA ALA A 75 13.38 -24.72 14.77
C ALA A 75 11.98 -24.25 14.35
N ASP A 76 11.46 -24.73 13.21
CA ASP A 76 10.13 -24.39 12.71
C ASP A 76 9.04 -25.04 13.57
N LEU A 77 9.23 -26.31 13.96
CA LEU A 77 8.32 -27.01 14.89
C LEU A 77 8.24 -26.30 16.25
N THR A 78 9.40 -25.86 16.78
CA THR A 78 9.48 -25.08 18.02
C THR A 78 8.80 -23.73 17.89
N ARG A 79 8.96 -23.05 16.73
CA ARG A 79 8.29 -21.78 16.44
C ARG A 79 6.77 -21.95 16.44
N LEU A 80 6.24 -22.99 15.79
CA LEU A 80 4.80 -23.27 15.76
C LEU A 80 4.23 -23.51 17.17
N LEU A 81 4.93 -24.29 17.99
CA LEU A 81 4.53 -24.56 19.37
C LEU A 81 4.56 -23.31 20.26
N THR A 82 5.55 -22.44 20.05
CA THR A 82 5.67 -21.14 20.75
C THR A 82 4.61 -20.14 20.28
N ALA A 83 4.30 -20.13 18.98
CA ALA A 83 3.23 -19.30 18.42
C ALA A 83 1.86 -19.67 19.00
N ARG A 84 1.58 -20.96 19.22
CA ARG A 84 0.35 -21.42 19.88
C ARG A 84 0.24 -20.93 21.33
N THR A 85 1.32 -21.05 22.11
CA THR A 85 1.32 -20.66 23.53
C THR A 85 1.19 -19.15 23.73
N THR A 86 1.71 -18.35 22.80
CA THR A 86 1.54 -16.89 22.79
C THR A 86 0.17 -16.43 22.29
N ARG A 87 -0.47 -17.19 21.40
CA ARG A 87 -1.81 -16.93 20.84
C ARG A 87 -2.98 -17.44 21.70
N LYS A 88 -2.76 -17.80 22.98
CA LYS A 88 -3.77 -18.39 23.89
C LYS A 88 -5.21 -17.86 23.62
N PRO A 89 -6.18 -18.73 23.28
CA PRO A 89 -7.55 -18.34 22.98
C PRO A 89 -8.29 -18.03 24.27
N GLY A 90 -8.05 -16.84 24.82
CA GLY A 90 -8.61 -16.40 26.10
C GLY A 90 -9.14 -14.97 26.11
N ARG A 91 -9.09 -14.23 24.99
CA ARG A 91 -9.65 -12.86 24.92
C ARG A 91 -11.04 -12.88 24.29
N THR A 92 -12.00 -13.23 25.15
CA THR A 92 -13.42 -12.88 25.12
C THR A 92 -13.82 -11.86 24.04
N LYS A 93 -14.60 -12.33 23.07
CA LYS A 93 -15.75 -11.68 22.42
C LYS A 93 -15.95 -10.21 22.83
N ARG A 94 -15.28 -9.27 22.17
CA ARG A 94 -15.65 -7.85 22.26
C ARG A 94 -16.97 -7.70 21.50
N ARG A 95 -18.08 -7.64 22.24
CA ARG A 95 -19.41 -7.35 21.71
C ARG A 95 -19.33 -6.08 20.86
N GLN A 96 -19.72 -6.20 19.60
CA GLN A 96 -20.00 -5.09 18.70
C GLN A 96 -21.29 -4.43 19.21
N PRO A 97 -21.31 -3.13 19.58
CA PRO A 97 -22.58 -2.45 19.79
C PRO A 97 -23.21 -2.21 18.42
N THR A 98 -24.27 -2.96 18.11
CA THR A 98 -25.25 -2.60 17.09
C THR A 98 -26.02 -1.37 17.58
N GLY A 99 -25.46 -0.19 17.36
CA GLY A 99 -26.12 1.10 17.55
C GLY A 99 -26.80 1.55 16.27
N SER A 100 -27.99 0.99 15.99
CA SER A 100 -28.95 1.55 15.05
C SER A 100 -29.40 2.93 15.57
N GLY A 101 -29.23 3.98 14.77
CA GLY A 101 -29.47 5.36 15.21
C GLY A 101 -29.73 6.33 14.06
N ARG A 102 -30.91 6.17 13.44
CA ARG A 102 -31.76 7.18 12.77
C ARG A 102 -31.14 8.14 11.73
N ILE A 103 -31.61 7.93 10.50
CA ILE A 103 -31.85 8.96 9.49
C ILE A 103 -32.74 10.06 10.09
N ALA A 104 -32.26 11.30 10.09
CA ALA A 104 -33.10 12.48 10.09
C ALA A 104 -32.59 13.39 8.97
N ARG A 105 -33.43 13.55 7.94
CA ARG A 105 -33.38 14.67 7.02
C ARG A 105 -33.50 15.95 7.84
N ASP A 106 -32.67 16.93 7.55
CA ASP A 106 -33.20 18.29 7.53
C ASP A 106 -32.65 19.04 6.33
N ILE A 107 -33.59 19.70 5.67
CA ILE A 107 -33.47 20.46 4.45
C ILE A 107 -33.48 21.92 4.89
N ASP A 108 -32.75 22.74 4.15
CA ASP A 108 -32.92 24.19 4.09
C ASP A 108 -32.36 25.03 5.24
N SER A 109 -31.27 25.73 4.94
CA SER A 109 -31.23 27.18 5.17
C SER A 109 -30.24 27.82 4.22
N ARG A 110 -30.78 28.28 3.09
CA ARG A 110 -30.22 29.36 2.27
C ARG A 110 -29.95 30.59 3.15
N ARG A 111 -28.74 31.17 3.09
CA ARG A 111 -28.63 32.63 3.04
C ARG A 111 -27.36 33.07 2.31
N SER A 112 -27.62 33.80 1.24
CA SER A 112 -26.67 34.37 0.31
C SER A 112 -25.82 35.50 0.91
N ALA A 113 -24.63 35.63 0.31
CA ALA A 113 -23.92 36.86 -0.06
C ALA A 113 -23.51 37.85 1.04
N THR A 114 -22.21 38.13 1.12
CA THR A 114 -21.69 39.51 1.13
C THR A 114 -20.23 39.50 0.66
N THR A 115 -19.99 40.10 -0.52
CA THR A 115 -18.72 40.76 -0.86
C THR A 115 -19.04 42.24 -0.98
N PRO A 116 -18.19 43.13 -0.43
CA PRO A 116 -17.51 44.07 -1.32
C PRO A 116 -16.02 44.27 -0.99
N ALA A 117 -15.26 44.56 -2.04
CA ALA A 117 -13.84 44.95 -2.10
C ALA A 117 -13.60 46.40 -1.59
N PRO A 118 -12.50 47.11 -1.90
CA PRO A 118 -11.08 46.78 -2.13
C PRO A 118 -10.15 47.54 -1.14
N GLY A 119 -8.89 47.12 -0.99
CA GLY A 119 -7.90 47.83 -0.16
C GLY A 119 -6.48 47.64 -0.67
N VAL A 120 -5.99 48.67 -1.36
CA VAL A 120 -4.67 48.79 -1.98
C VAL A 120 -3.63 49.26 -0.95
N GLY A 121 -2.39 48.74 -1.05
CA GLY A 121 -1.17 49.36 -0.49
C GLY A 121 -0.30 48.38 0.27
N SER A 122 0.69 47.71 -0.34
CA SER A 122 2.03 48.19 -0.74
C SER A 122 3.12 47.59 0.18
N GLY A 123 3.91 46.69 -0.39
CA GLY A 123 5.15 46.16 0.22
C GLY A 123 5.74 45.03 -0.63
N PRO A 124 6.82 45.27 -1.40
CA PRO A 124 7.37 44.29 -2.33
C PRO A 124 8.25 43.28 -1.59
N THR A 125 7.85 42.01 -1.54
CA THR A 125 8.78 40.94 -1.20
C THR A 125 9.51 40.53 -2.48
N GLN A 126 10.77 40.94 -2.55
CA GLN A 126 11.74 40.62 -3.61
C GLN A 126 11.75 39.12 -3.95
N PRO A 127 11.75 38.76 -5.25
CA PRO A 127 12.19 37.45 -5.72
C PRO A 127 13.72 37.36 -5.61
N ALA A 128 14.22 36.39 -4.87
CA ALA A 128 15.62 36.00 -4.96
C ALA A 128 15.81 35.16 -6.23
N GLU A 129 16.20 35.81 -7.33
CA GLU A 129 16.93 35.18 -8.43
C GLU A 129 18.45 35.46 -8.28
N PRO A 130 19.30 35.07 -9.23
CA PRO A 130 19.99 33.79 -9.29
C PRO A 130 21.51 33.98 -9.14
N ARG A 131 22.23 33.05 -8.52
CA ARG A 131 23.70 33.10 -8.51
C ARG A 131 24.25 32.30 -9.68
N ALA A 132 24.47 32.97 -10.80
CA ALA A 132 25.35 32.52 -11.87
C ALA A 132 26.41 33.60 -12.11
N ASP A 133 27.66 33.30 -11.76
CA ASP A 133 28.85 33.70 -12.52
C ASP A 133 29.99 32.77 -12.08
N SER A 134 30.33 31.75 -12.87
CA SER A 134 31.16 31.74 -14.09
C SER A 134 32.65 31.60 -13.81
N GLY A 135 33.18 30.51 -14.34
CA GLY A 135 34.59 30.14 -14.51
C GLY A 135 34.56 28.69 -14.99
N ALA A 136 34.15 28.44 -16.24
CA ALA A 136 35.05 28.27 -17.38
C ALA A 136 36.08 27.16 -17.07
N VAL A 137 36.15 26.02 -17.77
CA VAL A 137 36.29 25.89 -19.23
C VAL A 137 35.87 24.45 -19.63
N ASP A 138 34.95 24.39 -20.60
CA ASP A 138 34.94 23.56 -21.82
C ASP A 138 35.03 22.03 -21.78
N VAL A 139 34.34 21.47 -22.77
CA VAL A 139 33.85 20.10 -22.95
C VAL A 139 34.82 19.33 -23.91
N PRO A 140 34.43 18.20 -24.54
CA PRO A 140 34.86 16.83 -24.26
C PRO A 140 35.81 16.20 -25.32
N ALA A 141 36.14 14.93 -25.08
CA ALA A 141 36.36 13.83 -26.04
C ALA A 141 37.74 13.18 -25.97
N ARG A 142 37.77 11.85 -25.82
CA ARG A 142 38.06 10.91 -26.93
C ARG A 142 38.12 9.47 -26.45
N VAL A 143 37.41 8.62 -27.19
CA VAL A 143 37.69 7.18 -27.32
C VAL A 143 39.13 7.03 -27.80
N SER A 144 39.93 6.17 -27.16
CA SER A 144 41.18 5.68 -27.74
C SER A 144 41.25 4.16 -27.62
N THR A 145 41.05 3.55 -28.78
CA THR A 145 41.45 2.20 -29.19
C THR A 145 42.98 2.04 -29.25
N GLY A 146 43.49 0.82 -29.03
CA GLY A 146 44.84 0.34 -29.41
C GLY A 146 45.54 -0.40 -28.24
N MET A 147 45.67 -1.74 -28.21
CA MET A 147 46.62 -2.62 -28.93
C MET A 147 48.09 -2.18 -28.75
N PRO A 148 49.06 -3.10 -28.59
CA PRO A 148 49.29 -4.28 -29.43
C PRO A 148 48.85 -5.63 -28.85
#